data_AF-A0A343VZT9-F1
#
_entry.id   AF-A0A343VZT9-F1
#
_cell.length_a   1.000
_cell.length_b   1.000
_cell.length_c   1.000
_cell.angle_alpha   90.00
_cell.angle_beta   90.00
_cell.angle_gamma   90.00
#
_symmetry.space_group_name_H-M   'P 1'
#
loop_
_entity.id
_entity.type
_entity.pdbx_description
1 polymer ?
#
loop_
_entity_poly.entity_id
_entity_poly.type
_entity_poly.pdbx_seq_one_letter_code
_entity_poly.pdbx_strand_id
1 'polypeptide(L)'
;KFVKKHVRKGILPLIVEELISARKKAKFLMQNETNPTTKMVLNSRQLALKISANSVYGYTGASSGGQLPCIEIATSITTLGREMIEKTKNEVESHYNKQNGYKYNSIVVYGDTDSVMIKFGTTSIKEAMELGKDASIRISKEFIAPIKLEFEKVYCPYLLLNKKRYAGLLYTNHLNYDKMDCKGIETVRRDFCILI
;
A
#
# COMPACT_ATOMS: atom_id res chain seq x y z
N LYS A 1 -16.46 -14.48 16.38
CA LYS A 1 -15.62 -13.71 17.34
C LYS A 1 -14.28 -14.44 17.48
N PHE A 2 -13.15 -13.74 17.51
CA PHE A 2 -11.81 -14.34 17.66
C PHE A 2 -11.28 -14.19 19.09
N VAL A 3 -10.45 -15.14 19.54
CA VAL A 3 -9.77 -15.05 20.85
C VAL A 3 -8.51 -14.19 20.77
N LYS A 4 -8.10 -13.61 21.91
CA LYS A 4 -6.88 -12.80 22.01
C LYS A 4 -5.61 -13.68 21.97
N LYS A 5 -4.48 -13.08 21.55
CA LYS A 5 -3.17 -13.75 21.42
C LYS A 5 -2.70 -14.48 22.69
N HIS A 6 -2.99 -13.94 23.88
CA HIS A 6 -2.59 -14.57 25.16
C HIS A 6 -3.36 -15.86 25.47
N VAL A 7 -4.53 -16.08 24.85
CA VAL A 7 -5.29 -17.32 25.00
C VAL A 7 -4.76 -18.38 24.04
N ARG A 8 -4.58 -18.01 22.76
CA ARG A 8 -4.03 -18.90 21.73
C ARG A 8 -3.37 -18.09 20.62
N LYS A 9 -2.15 -18.46 20.23
CA LYS A 9 -1.51 -17.96 19.01
C LYS A 9 -1.98 -18.82 17.83
N GLY A 10 -2.59 -18.20 16.82
CA GLY A 10 -3.07 -18.90 15.63
C GLY A 10 -1.94 -19.38 14.72
N ILE A 11 -2.22 -20.43 13.94
CA ILE A 11 -1.27 -21.01 12.98
C ILE A 11 -1.07 -20.10 11.75
N LEU A 12 -2.14 -19.55 11.18
CA LEU A 12 -2.01 -18.64 10.02
C LEU A 12 -1.14 -17.41 10.31
N PRO A 13 -1.28 -16.72 11.47
CA PRO A 13 -0.32 -15.68 11.88
C PRO A 13 1.14 -16.15 11.90
N LEU A 14 1.43 -17.37 12.38
CA LEU A 14 2.80 -17.89 12.40
C LEU A 14 3.38 -18.04 10.99
N ILE A 15 2.61 -18.63 10.07
CA ILE A 15 3.02 -18.81 8.67
C ILE A 15 3.28 -17.45 8.01
N VAL A 16 2.38 -16.49 8.21
CA VAL A 16 2.53 -15.15 7.63
C VAL A 16 3.70 -14.39 8.25
N GLU A 17 3.93 -14.50 9.56
CA GLU A 17 5.11 -13.93 10.24
C GLU A 17 6.42 -14.45 9.63
N GLU A 18 6.51 -15.75 9.35
CA GLU A 18 7.68 -16.38 8.74
C GLU A 18 7.89 -15.89 7.29
N LEU A 19 6.83 -15.87 6.48
CA LEU A 19 6.89 -15.37 5.09
C LEU A 19 7.31 -13.90 5.04
N ILE A 20 6.78 -13.06 5.94
CA ILE A 20 7.16 -11.65 6.04
C ILE A 20 8.63 -11.52 6.47
N SER A 21 9.09 -12.33 7.43
CA SER A 21 10.48 -12.33 7.87
C SER A 21 11.44 -12.72 6.75
N ALA A 22 11.13 -13.79 6.00
CA ALA A 22 11.89 -14.21 4.82
C ALA A 22 11.91 -13.10 3.76
N ARG A 23 10.77 -12.43 3.53
CA ARG A 23 10.67 -11.31 2.59
C ARG A 23 11.52 -10.12 3.02
N LYS A 24 11.56 -9.80 4.31
CA LYS A 24 12.42 -8.73 4.86
C LYS A 24 13.89 -9.02 4.57
N LYS A 25 14.35 -10.26 4.80
CA LYS A 25 15.72 -10.69 4.46
C LYS A 25 16.00 -10.53 2.96
N ALA A 26 15.08 -10.95 2.09
CA ALA A 26 15.24 -10.79 0.64
C ALA A 26 15.33 -9.31 0.21
N LYS A 27 14.50 -8.42 0.78
CA LYS A 27 14.58 -6.98 0.51
C LYS A 27 15.90 -6.37 1.00
N PHE A 28 16.40 -6.80 2.17
CA PHE A 28 17.69 -6.33 2.69
C PHE A 28 18.84 -6.71 1.76
N LEU A 29 18.89 -7.96 1.30
CA LEU A 29 19.88 -8.40 0.31
C LEU A 29 19.77 -7.60 -0.99
N MET A 30 18.54 -7.36 -1.48
CA MET A 30 18.30 -6.58 -2.70
C MET A 30 18.76 -5.12 -2.60
N GLN A 31 18.67 -4.51 -1.42
CA GLN A 31 19.11 -3.14 -1.19
C GLN A 31 20.63 -3.00 -1.21
N ASN A 32 21.35 -4.01 -0.71
CA ASN A 32 22.82 -4.03 -0.65
C ASN A 32 23.47 -4.56 -1.93
N GLU A 33 22.68 -5.06 -2.88
CA GLU A 33 23.18 -5.61 -4.15
C GLU A 33 23.43 -4.50 -5.18
N THR A 34 24.61 -4.55 -5.80
CA THR A 34 25.04 -3.60 -6.84
C THR A 34 24.85 -4.18 -8.24
N ASN A 35 24.95 -5.50 -8.41
CA ASN A 35 24.79 -6.14 -9.71
C ASN A 35 23.31 -6.07 -10.15
N PRO A 36 23.02 -5.48 -11.33
CA PRO A 36 21.65 -5.28 -11.78
C PRO A 36 20.89 -6.59 -12.02
N THR A 37 21.56 -7.62 -12.53
CA THR A 37 20.96 -8.94 -12.78
C THR A 37 20.59 -9.62 -11.45
N THR A 38 21.53 -9.64 -10.49
CA THR A 38 21.27 -10.22 -9.17
C THR A 38 20.17 -9.46 -8.43
N LYS A 39 20.17 -8.13 -8.51
CA LYS A 39 19.13 -7.28 -7.94
C LYS A 39 17.75 -7.58 -8.52
N MET A 40 17.67 -7.84 -9.82
CA MET A 40 16.43 -8.27 -10.48
C MET A 40 15.95 -9.63 -9.95
N VAL A 41 16.84 -10.61 -9.80
CA VAL A 41 16.50 -11.93 -9.23
C VAL A 41 16.02 -11.80 -7.77
N LEU A 42 16.68 -10.98 -6.96
CA LEU A 42 16.26 -10.70 -5.58
C LEU A 42 14.91 -9.98 -5.51
N ASN A 43 14.62 -9.10 -6.46
CA ASN A 43 13.30 -8.49 -6.59
C ASN A 43 12.23 -9.53 -6.92
N SER A 44 12.49 -10.44 -7.87
CA SER A 44 11.58 -11.55 -8.16
C SER A 44 11.35 -12.44 -6.93
N ARG A 45 12.40 -12.71 -6.14
CA ARG A 45 12.29 -13.48 -4.89
C ARG A 45 11.40 -12.79 -3.85
N GLN A 46 11.58 -11.49 -3.60
CA GLN A 46 10.72 -10.78 -2.63
C GLN A 46 9.27 -10.66 -3.11
N LEU A 47 9.04 -10.56 -4.43
CA LEU A 47 7.70 -10.57 -5.03
C LEU A 47 7.02 -11.93 -4.86
N ALA A 48 7.74 -13.03 -5.10
CA ALA A 48 7.21 -14.37 -4.87
C ALA A 48 6.78 -14.56 -3.41
N LEU A 49 7.62 -14.15 -2.45
CA LEU A 49 7.29 -14.20 -1.02
C LEU A 49 6.09 -13.31 -0.66
N LYS A 50 5.94 -12.14 -1.30
CA LYS A 50 4.75 -11.29 -1.16
C LYS A 50 3.50 -12.00 -1.64
N ILE A 51 3.57 -12.63 -2.81
CA ILE A 51 2.46 -13.37 -3.40
C ILE A 51 2.08 -14.53 -2.47
N SER A 52 3.03 -15.33 -2.01
CA SER A 52 2.77 -16.44 -1.08
C SER A 52 2.09 -15.96 0.21
N ALA A 53 2.55 -14.86 0.80
CA ALA A 53 1.91 -14.29 1.99
C ALA A 53 0.47 -13.84 1.73
N ASN A 54 0.22 -13.19 0.58
CA ASN A 54 -1.11 -12.78 0.17
C ASN A 54 -2.01 -13.99 -0.15
N SER A 55 -1.46 -15.07 -0.69
CA SER A 55 -2.20 -16.30 -0.97
C SER A 55 -2.70 -16.98 0.30
N VAL A 56 -2.11 -16.73 1.49
CA VAL A 56 -2.61 -17.30 2.75
C VAL A 56 -4.05 -16.84 3.03
N TYR A 57 -4.36 -15.55 2.90
CA TYR A 57 -5.74 -15.10 3.08
C TYR A 57 -6.63 -15.56 1.91
N GLY A 58 -6.10 -15.55 0.68
CA GLY A 58 -6.83 -16.02 -0.50
C GLY A 58 -7.26 -17.48 -0.38
N TYR A 59 -6.39 -18.32 0.19
CA TYR A 59 -6.67 -19.73 0.47
C TYR A 59 -7.85 -19.91 1.43
N THR A 60 -7.96 -19.08 2.48
CA THR A 60 -9.12 -19.12 3.38
C THR A 60 -10.42 -18.71 2.69
N GLY A 61 -10.39 -17.90 1.63
CA GLY A 61 -11.57 -17.49 0.87
C GLY A 61 -11.93 -18.39 -0.32
N ALA A 62 -11.08 -19.35 -0.67
CA ALA A 62 -11.23 -20.18 -1.86
C ALA A 62 -12.32 -21.26 -1.66
N SER A 63 -13.58 -20.89 -1.92
CA SER A 63 -14.74 -21.78 -1.72
C SER A 63 -14.82 -22.89 -2.78
N SER A 64 -14.38 -22.62 -4.01
CA SER A 64 -14.34 -23.60 -5.10
C SER A 64 -12.93 -24.16 -5.25
N GLY A 65 -12.76 -25.46 -4.99
CA GLY A 65 -11.47 -26.16 -5.14
C GLY A 65 -10.47 -25.96 -3.98
N GLY A 66 -10.84 -25.19 -2.94
CA GLY A 66 -10.06 -25.09 -1.72
C GLY A 66 -10.27 -26.30 -0.81
N GLN A 67 -9.19 -26.83 -0.23
CA GLN A 67 -9.27 -27.97 0.70
C GLN A 67 -9.73 -27.57 2.11
N LEU A 68 -9.62 -26.28 2.48
CA LEU A 68 -9.97 -25.77 3.81
C LEU A 68 -10.50 -24.33 3.76
N PRO A 69 -11.67 -24.08 3.13
CA PRO A 69 -12.27 -22.75 3.09
C PRO A 69 -12.76 -22.33 4.48
N CYS A 70 -12.45 -21.10 4.87
CA CYS A 70 -12.99 -20.42 6.05
C CYS A 70 -13.29 -18.96 5.68
N ILE A 71 -14.46 -18.77 5.09
CA ILE A 71 -14.90 -17.51 4.49
C ILE A 71 -14.96 -16.40 5.54
N GLU A 72 -15.28 -16.73 6.79
CA GLU A 72 -15.36 -15.80 7.91
C GLU A 72 -14.02 -15.10 8.17
N ILE A 73 -12.89 -15.80 7.98
CA ILE A 73 -11.56 -15.21 8.09
C ILE A 73 -11.34 -14.22 6.94
N ALA A 74 -11.60 -14.63 5.69
CA ALA A 74 -11.44 -13.77 4.53
C ALA A 74 -12.32 -12.51 4.59
N THR A 75 -13.59 -12.66 5.00
CA THR A 75 -14.53 -11.55 5.21
C THR A 75 -14.06 -10.64 6.34
N SER A 76 -13.56 -11.19 7.45
CA SER A 76 -13.03 -10.38 8.56
C SER A 76 -11.82 -9.55 8.12
N ILE A 77 -10.88 -10.15 7.39
CA ILE A 77 -9.69 -9.46 6.86
C ILE A 77 -10.08 -8.31 5.93
N THR A 78 -10.99 -8.57 4.98
CA THR A 78 -11.43 -7.54 4.03
C THR A 78 -12.25 -6.43 4.67
N THR A 79 -13.03 -6.74 5.70
CA THR A 79 -13.79 -5.74 6.48
C THR A 79 -12.83 -4.84 7.25
N LEU A 80 -11.89 -5.41 8.00
CA LEU A 80 -10.85 -4.65 8.70
C LEU A 80 -10.03 -3.79 7.75
N GLY A 81 -9.70 -4.29 6.56
CA GLY A 81 -9.03 -3.51 5.51
C GLY A 81 -9.79 -2.23 5.13
N ARG A 82 -11.10 -2.32 4.95
CA ARG A 82 -11.95 -1.16 4.61
C ARG A 82 -12.06 -0.19 5.78
N GLU A 83 -12.24 -0.70 6.99
CA GLU A 83 -12.29 0.13 8.20
C GLU A 83 -10.98 0.90 8.41
N MET A 84 -9.83 0.27 8.16
CA MET A 84 -8.53 0.93 8.25
C MET A 84 -8.37 2.06 7.22
N ILE A 85 -8.85 1.89 5.99
CA ILE A 85 -8.84 2.95 4.98
C ILE A 85 -9.74 4.11 5.41
N GLU A 86 -10.96 3.83 5.85
CA GLU A 86 -11.91 4.88 6.27
C GLU A 86 -11.38 5.64 7.49
N LYS A 87 -10.81 4.93 8.46
CA LYS A 87 -10.13 5.55 9.60
C LYS A 87 -8.97 6.45 9.14
N THR A 88 -8.11 5.94 8.27
CA THR A 88 -6.97 6.71 7.72
C THR A 88 -7.46 7.99 7.03
N LYS A 89 -8.56 7.92 6.26
CA LYS A 89 -9.16 9.08 5.63
C LYS A 89 -9.65 10.11 6.65
N ASN A 90 -10.42 9.65 7.65
CA ASN A 90 -10.98 10.53 8.67
C ASN A 90 -9.89 11.25 9.48
N GLU A 91 -8.81 10.56 9.82
CA GLU A 91 -7.66 11.16 10.52
C GLU A 91 -6.94 12.21 9.66
N VAL A 92 -6.77 11.94 8.37
CA VAL A 92 -6.16 12.91 7.45
C VAL A 92 -7.00 14.19 7.36
N GLU A 93 -8.31 14.05 7.12
CA GLU A 93 -9.20 15.19 6.89
C GLU A 93 -9.48 15.97 8.20
N SER A 94 -9.52 15.29 9.34
CA SER A 94 -9.72 15.93 10.65
C SER A 94 -8.47 16.61 11.20
N HIS A 95 -7.27 16.12 10.87
CA HIS A 95 -6.02 16.70 11.37
C HIS A 95 -5.47 17.79 10.44
N TYR A 96 -5.33 17.51 9.15
CA TYR A 96 -4.65 18.40 8.19
C TYR A 96 -5.62 19.41 7.57
N ASN A 97 -6.18 20.27 8.42
CA ASN A 97 -7.13 21.31 8.03
C ASN A 97 -6.78 22.69 8.60
N LYS A 98 -7.45 23.71 8.08
CA LYS A 98 -7.25 25.12 8.47
C LYS A 98 -7.55 25.40 9.94
N GLN A 99 -8.48 24.67 10.55
CA GLN A 99 -8.83 24.86 11.97
C GLN A 99 -7.66 24.46 12.88
N ASN A 100 -6.87 23.48 12.46
CA ASN A 100 -5.67 23.03 13.17
C ASN A 100 -4.39 23.78 12.74
N GLY A 101 -4.53 24.92 12.05
CA GLY A 101 -3.39 25.77 11.67
C GLY A 101 -2.67 25.40 10.38
N TYR A 102 -3.19 24.45 9.59
CA TYR A 102 -2.65 24.15 8.27
C TYR A 102 -3.11 25.18 7.21
N LYS A 103 -2.28 25.39 6.18
CA LYS A 103 -2.58 26.38 5.12
C LYS A 103 -3.83 26.02 4.31
N TYR A 104 -4.11 24.74 4.15
CA TYR A 104 -5.21 24.21 3.34
C TYR A 104 -5.94 23.08 4.08
N ASN A 105 -7.15 22.78 3.61
CA ASN A 105 -7.87 21.58 4.02
C ASN A 105 -7.44 20.43 3.12
N SER A 106 -6.86 19.40 3.72
CA SER A 106 -6.46 18.20 3.01
C SER A 106 -7.68 17.34 2.72
N ILE A 107 -7.69 16.72 1.55
CA ILE A 107 -8.77 15.81 1.13
C ILE A 107 -8.17 14.51 0.63
N VAL A 108 -8.83 13.38 0.92
CA VAL A 108 -8.44 12.10 0.31
C VAL A 108 -9.15 11.98 -1.03
N VAL A 109 -8.37 12.02 -2.12
CA VAL A 109 -8.90 12.03 -3.50
C VAL A 109 -9.15 10.63 -4.04
N TYR A 110 -8.44 9.63 -3.53
CA TYR A 110 -8.57 8.25 -3.99
C TYR A 110 -8.04 7.28 -2.92
N GLY A 111 -8.57 6.06 -2.92
CA GLY A 111 -8.07 4.96 -2.10
C GLY A 111 -8.22 3.64 -2.83
N ASP A 112 -7.19 2.79 -2.78
CA ASP A 112 -7.20 1.48 -3.41
C ASP A 112 -6.53 0.45 -2.50
N THR A 113 -7.35 -0.44 -1.95
CA THR A 113 -7.01 -1.67 -1.19
C THR A 113 -6.17 -1.46 0.07
N ASP A 114 -4.99 -0.88 -0.07
CA ASP A 114 -3.98 -0.64 0.97
C ASP A 114 -3.29 0.73 0.81
N SER A 115 -3.78 1.59 -0.08
CA SER A 115 -3.22 2.92 -0.35
C SER A 115 -4.28 4.02 -0.30
N VAL A 116 -3.88 5.20 0.18
CA VAL A 116 -4.67 6.43 0.15
C VAL A 116 -3.87 7.53 -0.56
N MET A 117 -4.55 8.30 -1.40
CA MET A 117 -3.99 9.43 -2.11
C MET A 117 -4.56 10.71 -1.52
N ILE A 118 -3.68 11.55 -0.99
CA ILE A 118 -4.05 12.74 -0.23
C ILE A 118 -3.65 13.97 -1.04
N LYS A 119 -4.59 14.90 -1.22
CA LYS A 119 -4.32 16.23 -1.75
C LYS A 119 -4.24 17.21 -0.58
N PHE A 120 -3.00 17.58 -0.21
CA PHE A 120 -2.72 18.56 0.85
C PHE A 120 -2.98 20.02 0.43
N GLY A 121 -3.21 20.29 -0.86
CA GLY A 121 -3.50 21.64 -1.37
C GLY A 121 -2.27 22.51 -1.66
N THR A 122 -1.08 22.11 -1.21
CA THR A 122 0.18 22.78 -1.59
C THR A 122 0.56 22.52 -3.05
N THR A 123 1.22 23.49 -3.68
CA THR A 123 1.82 23.38 -5.02
C THR A 123 3.27 22.91 -4.96
N SER A 124 3.91 22.93 -3.78
CA SER A 124 5.29 22.52 -3.60
C SER A 124 5.39 21.02 -3.37
N ILE A 125 6.14 20.33 -4.23
CA ILE A 125 6.40 18.89 -4.11
C ILE A 125 7.12 18.57 -2.80
N LYS A 126 8.07 19.43 -2.40
CA LYS A 126 8.84 19.26 -1.16
C LYS A 126 7.92 19.29 0.07
N GLU A 127 7.04 20.28 0.15
CA GLU A 127 6.09 20.41 1.26
C GLU A 127 5.11 19.23 1.28
N ALA A 128 4.60 18.81 0.11
CA ALA A 128 3.73 17.63 0.01
C ALA A 128 4.41 16.34 0.49
N MET A 129 5.71 16.17 0.20
CA MET A 129 6.49 15.03 0.69
C MET A 129 6.68 15.07 2.21
N GLU A 130 6.95 16.24 2.78
CA GLU A 130 7.12 16.42 4.23
C GLU A 130 5.82 16.13 4.97
N LEU A 131 4.69 16.68 4.50
CA LEU A 131 3.35 16.41 5.04
C LEU A 131 2.97 14.93 4.90
N GLY A 132 3.26 14.31 3.75
CA GLY A 132 3.01 12.88 3.54
C GLY A 132 3.79 11.98 4.49
N LYS A 133 5.06 12.32 4.76
CA LYS A 133 5.88 11.60 5.75
C LYS A 133 5.33 11.77 7.15
N ASP A 134 5.00 12.99 7.57
CA ASP A 134 4.39 13.26 8.87
C ASP A 134 3.08 12.47 9.05
N ALA A 135 2.18 12.52 8.06
CA ALA A 135 0.92 11.78 8.07
C ALA A 135 1.14 10.28 8.22
N SER A 136 2.10 9.70 7.49
CA SER A 136 2.40 8.27 7.57
C SER A 136 2.86 7.86 8.98
N ILE A 137 3.68 8.68 9.64
CA ILE A 137 4.19 8.41 10.99
C ILE A 137 3.07 8.56 12.02
N ARG A 138 2.27 9.63 11.90
CA ARG A 138 1.19 9.94 12.83
C ARG A 138 0.12 8.85 12.82
N ILE A 139 -0.42 8.56 11.65
CA ILE A 139 -1.52 7.60 11.50
C ILE A 139 -1.05 6.18 11.86
N SER A 140 0.22 5.83 11.58
CA SER A 140 0.78 4.55 12.02
C SER A 140 0.71 4.32 13.54
N LYS A 141 0.73 5.37 14.36
CA LYS A 141 0.65 5.24 15.83
C LYS A 141 -0.74 4.84 16.33
N GLU A 142 -1.76 5.05 15.52
CA GLU A 142 -3.14 4.72 15.87
C GLU A 142 -3.54 3.28 15.56
N PHE A 143 -2.69 2.58 14.82
CA PHE A 143 -2.90 1.18 14.49
C PHE A 143 -2.09 0.28 15.41
N ILE A 144 -2.60 -0.93 15.61
CA ILE A 144 -1.93 -1.94 16.42
C ILE A 144 -0.71 -2.45 15.66
N ALA A 145 0.45 -2.54 16.34
CA ALA A 145 1.63 -3.18 15.76
C ALA A 145 1.29 -4.61 15.29
N PRO A 146 1.69 -5.03 14.09
CA PRO A 146 2.77 -4.49 13.24
C PRO A 146 2.31 -3.58 12.08
N ILE A 147 1.07 -3.07 12.11
CA ILE A 147 0.53 -2.24 11.03
C ILE A 147 1.28 -0.89 11.01
N LYS A 148 1.81 -0.53 9.84
CA LYS A 148 2.54 0.71 9.62
C LYS A 148 2.24 1.23 8.22
N LEU A 149 1.89 2.51 8.15
CA LEU A 149 1.81 3.27 6.92
C LEU A 149 3.18 3.87 6.60
N GLU A 150 3.51 3.88 5.31
CA GLU A 150 4.74 4.48 4.82
C GLU A 150 4.40 5.43 3.68
N PHE A 151 4.99 6.62 3.71
CA PHE A 151 4.95 7.51 2.57
C PHE A 151 5.75 6.88 1.40
N GLU A 152 5.12 6.77 0.23
CA GLU A 152 5.74 6.15 -0.95
C GLU A 152 6.24 7.17 -1.97
N LYS A 153 5.39 8.13 -2.37
CA LYS A 153 5.63 9.02 -3.52
C LYS A 153 4.63 10.18 -3.57
N VAL A 154 4.96 11.20 -4.36
CA VAL A 154 4.04 12.29 -4.79
C VAL A 154 3.77 12.16 -6.28
N TYR A 155 2.53 12.43 -6.70
CA TYR A 155 2.17 12.61 -8.11
C TYR A 155 1.96 14.09 -8.43
N CYS A 156 2.65 14.63 -9.44
CA CYS A 156 2.47 16.02 -9.88
C CYS A 156 2.92 16.23 -11.34
N PRO A 157 2.01 16.38 -12.32
CA PRO A 157 0.56 16.36 -12.21
C PRO A 157 0.01 14.94 -11.97
N TYR A 158 -1.25 14.88 -11.56
CA TYR A 158 -2.00 13.65 -11.31
C TYR A 158 -3.31 13.63 -12.10
N LEU A 159 -3.54 12.56 -12.86
CA LEU A 159 -4.72 12.31 -13.68
C LEU A 159 -5.43 11.05 -13.17
N LEU A 160 -6.57 11.23 -12.51
CA LEU A 160 -7.46 10.14 -12.11
C LEU A 160 -8.62 10.05 -13.10
N LEU A 161 -8.67 8.96 -13.88
CA LEU A 161 -9.75 8.73 -14.84
C LEU A 161 -10.90 7.97 -14.19
N ASN A 162 -10.58 6.84 -13.56
CA ASN A 162 -11.54 5.92 -12.96
C ASN A 162 -10.87 5.09 -11.87
N LYS A 163 -11.67 4.30 -11.14
CA LYS A 163 -11.13 3.32 -10.19
C LYS A 163 -10.15 2.38 -10.90
N LYS A 164 -8.96 2.22 -10.34
CA LYS A 164 -7.80 1.47 -10.89
C LYS A 164 -7.28 1.99 -12.25
N ARG A 165 -7.67 3.20 -12.67
CA ARG A 165 -7.25 3.83 -13.94
C ARG A 165 -6.77 5.26 -13.69
N TYR A 166 -5.46 5.43 -13.57
CA TYR A 166 -4.84 6.73 -13.30
C TYR A 166 -3.42 6.82 -13.85
N ALA A 167 -2.96 8.05 -14.09
CA ALA A 167 -1.60 8.37 -14.48
C ALA A 167 -1.06 9.56 -13.69
N GLY A 168 0.26 9.65 -13.58
CA GLY A 168 0.90 10.84 -13.03
C GLY A 168 2.41 10.78 -13.17
N LEU A 169 3.05 11.95 -13.08
CA LEU A 169 4.50 12.00 -12.93
C LEU A 169 4.84 11.66 -11.49
N LEU A 170 5.65 10.62 -11.31
CA LEU A 170 6.02 10.07 -10.02
C LEU A 170 7.28 10.76 -9.49
N TYR A 171 7.21 11.26 -8.26
CA TYR A 171 8.32 11.87 -7.55
C TYR A 171 8.63 11.08 -6.28
N THR A 172 9.83 10.48 -6.19
CA THR A 172 10.43 10.00 -4.94
C THR A 172 11.37 11.03 -4.31
N ASN A 173 11.89 11.96 -5.10
CA ASN A 173 12.65 13.13 -4.67
C ASN A 173 11.95 14.42 -5.11
N HIS A 174 12.30 15.57 -4.51
CA HIS A 174 11.64 16.85 -4.77
C HIS A 174 12.20 17.62 -5.97
N LEU A 175 13.26 17.11 -6.62
CA LEU A 175 13.98 17.81 -7.68
C LEU A 175 13.51 17.38 -9.07
N ASN A 176 13.47 16.07 -9.32
CA ASN A 176 13.17 15.49 -10.63
C ASN A 176 12.11 14.39 -10.48
N TYR A 177 11.25 14.27 -11.50
CA TYR A 177 10.36 13.12 -11.60
C TYR A 177 11.16 11.88 -12.01
N ASP A 178 10.79 10.73 -11.48
CA ASP A 178 11.46 9.46 -11.78
C ASP A 178 10.95 8.87 -13.10
N LYS A 179 9.62 8.86 -13.28
CA LYS A 179 8.94 8.36 -14.48
C LYS A 179 7.47 8.76 -14.50
N MET A 180 6.84 8.62 -15.65
CA MET A 180 5.38 8.56 -15.76
C MET A 180 4.90 7.19 -15.28
N ASP A 181 4.01 7.17 -14.29
CA ASP A 181 3.38 5.96 -13.79
C ASP A 181 1.97 5.86 -14.36
N CYS A 182 1.69 4.80 -15.12
CA CYS A 182 0.38 4.53 -15.71
C CYS A 182 -0.19 3.25 -15.09
N LYS A 183 -1.39 3.33 -14.50
CA LYS A 183 -2.09 2.21 -13.89
C LYS A 183 -3.40 1.97 -14.62
N GLY A 184 -3.58 0.78 -15.20
CA GLY A 184 -4.83 0.33 -15.81
C GLY A 184 -5.28 1.09 -17.05
N ILE A 185 -4.43 1.96 -17.60
CA ILE A 185 -4.65 2.66 -18.87
C ILE A 185 -4.24 1.72 -20.02
N GLU A 186 -4.84 1.94 -21.18
CA GLU A 186 -4.65 1.20 -22.44
C GLU A 186 -3.17 0.93 -22.73
N THR A 187 -2.30 1.93 -22.54
CA THR A 187 -0.85 1.87 -22.81
C THR A 187 -0.07 0.81 -22.02
N VAL A 188 -0.62 0.30 -20.92
CA VAL A 188 0.03 -0.77 -20.11
C VAL A 188 -0.67 -2.12 -20.23
N ARG A 189 -1.76 -2.20 -20.99
CA ARG A 189 -2.46 -3.46 -21.22
C ARG A 189 -1.94 -4.12 -22.50
N ARG A 190 -1.95 -5.45 -22.51
CA ARG A 190 -1.37 -6.26 -23.61
C ARG A 190 -2.40 -6.69 -24.66
N ASP A 191 -3.67 -6.33 -24.46
CA ASP A 191 -4.78 -6.63 -25.35
C ASP A 191 -4.98 -5.58 -26.46
N PHE A 192 -4.25 -4.47 -26.42
CA PHE A 192 -4.25 -3.43 -27.46
C PHE A 192 -3.04 -3.55 -28.38
N CYS A 193 -3.17 -3.00 -29.59
CA CYS A 193 -2.05 -2.91 -30.53
C CYS A 193 -1.07 -1.80 -30.13
N ILE A 194 0.17 -1.88 -30.62
CA ILE A 194 1.27 -0.95 -30.27
C ILE A 194 0.98 0.52 -30.66
N LEU A 195 0.04 0.73 -31.60
CA LEU A 195 -0.33 2.08 -32.05
C LEU A 195 -1.08 2.90 -30.99
N ILE A 196 -1.77 2.22 -30.06
CA ILE A 196 -2.59 2.81 -28.99
C ILE A 196 -1.73 3.02 -27.74
#